data_AF-A0A7J6ICV2-F1
#
_entry.id   AF-A0A7J6ICV2-F1
#
_cell.length_a   1.000
_cell.length_b   1.000
_cell.length_c   1.000
_cell.angle_alpha   90.00
_cell.angle_beta   90.00
_cell.angle_gamma   90.00
#
_symmetry.space_group_name_H-M   'P 1'
#
loop_
_entity.id
_entity.type
_entity.pdbx_description
1 polymer ?
#
loop_
_entity_poly.entity_id
_entity_poly.type
_entity_poly.pdbx_seq_one_letter_code
_entity_poly.pdbx_strand_id
1 'polypeptide(L)'
;MHKQGVGVNGLDEEDDSPSSQAAQRRLARLLPPHPLTSDRTVSCWSPKGLAPVQKSWYGRERRRHILPAYAQDGVMLSRVYPGSTDRVLFEDFIAQSLCHFDKWPEPKSVLVMDNASIHHSERLEQMCVEAGVKLVYLPPYSPDFNPIEEFLAELKVFIKRVWVEYEDLPEQDFGAFLEWCVDMVGGRKSSAEGHFRNAGHVIEEP
;
A
#
# COMPACT_ATOMS: atom_id res chain seq x y z
N MET A 1 -11.37 -63.41 -28.78
CA MET A 1 -12.01 -62.54 -29.80
C MET A 1 -11.71 -61.10 -29.39
N HIS A 2 -10.84 -60.38 -30.14
CA HIS A 2 -11.18 -59.17 -30.92
C HIS A 2 -11.93 -58.10 -30.10
N LYS A 3 -11.55 -56.81 -30.01
CA LYS A 3 -10.70 -55.94 -30.85
C LYS A 3 -10.29 -54.69 -30.05
N GLN A 4 -9.30 -53.97 -30.58
CA GLN A 4 -8.79 -52.66 -30.19
C GLN A 4 -9.81 -51.52 -30.29
N GLY A 5 -9.54 -50.42 -29.58
CA GLY A 5 -10.07 -49.07 -29.85
C GLY A 5 -9.25 -48.02 -29.10
N VAL A 6 -8.49 -47.21 -29.84
CA VAL A 6 -7.71 -46.05 -29.40
C VAL A 6 -8.66 -44.86 -29.16
N GLY A 7 -8.40 -44.08 -28.11
CA GLY A 7 -9.05 -42.78 -27.87
C GLY A 7 -8.26 -41.96 -26.86
N VAL A 8 -7.52 -40.99 -27.38
CA VAL A 8 -6.88 -39.91 -26.61
C VAL A 8 -7.93 -39.09 -25.85
N ASN A 9 -7.62 -38.74 -24.61
CA ASN A 9 -7.94 -37.47 -23.96
C ASN A 9 -7.27 -37.50 -22.58
N GLY A 10 -6.10 -36.84 -22.50
CA GLY A 10 -5.56 -36.42 -21.21
C GLY A 10 -6.56 -35.44 -20.61
N LEU A 11 -7.26 -35.90 -19.58
CA LEU A 11 -7.92 -35.01 -18.65
C LEU A 11 -6.82 -34.60 -17.70
N ASP A 12 -6.40 -33.34 -17.82
CA ASP A 12 -5.63 -32.64 -16.81
C ASP A 12 -6.36 -32.86 -15.47
N GLU A 13 -5.68 -33.58 -14.58
CA GLU A 13 -6.02 -33.61 -13.17
C GLU A 13 -5.96 -32.17 -12.67
N GLU A 14 -7.08 -31.67 -12.15
CA GLU A 14 -7.11 -30.45 -11.35
C GLU A 14 -6.18 -30.65 -10.15
N ASP A 15 -4.96 -30.14 -10.26
CA ASP A 15 -3.98 -30.08 -9.18
C ASP A 15 -4.46 -29.08 -8.12
N ASP A 16 -5.12 -29.63 -7.10
CA ASP A 16 -5.54 -28.97 -5.86
C ASP A 16 -4.33 -28.74 -4.91
N SER A 17 -3.28 -28.11 -5.43
CA SER A 17 -2.10 -27.77 -4.62
C SER A 17 -2.26 -26.38 -3.95
N PRO A 18 -1.89 -26.20 -2.66
CA PRO A 18 -2.11 -24.94 -1.91
C PRO A 18 -1.21 -23.77 -2.35
N SER A 19 -0.67 -23.78 -3.56
CA SER A 19 0.46 -22.95 -3.96
C SER A 19 0.13 -21.72 -4.82
N SER A 20 -1.13 -21.50 -5.24
CA SER A 20 -1.46 -20.36 -6.12
C SER A 20 -2.40 -19.28 -5.56
N GLN A 21 -2.90 -19.40 -4.32
CA GLN A 21 -3.84 -18.42 -3.75
C GLN A 21 -3.31 -17.55 -2.58
N ALA A 22 -2.03 -17.66 -2.21
CA ALA A 22 -1.50 -16.97 -1.01
C ALA A 22 -0.53 -15.79 -1.27
N ALA A 23 -0.17 -15.47 -2.52
CA ALA A 23 1.00 -14.60 -2.79
C ALA A 23 0.72 -13.15 -3.25
N GLN A 24 -0.48 -12.60 -3.08
CA GLN A 24 -0.81 -11.26 -3.62
C GLN A 24 -1.58 -10.36 -2.66
N ARG A 25 -0.91 -9.83 -1.63
CA ARG A 25 -1.40 -8.67 -0.85
C ARG A 25 -0.26 -7.81 -0.29
N ARG A 26 0.47 -7.12 -1.16
CA ARG A 26 1.23 -5.92 -0.79
C ARG A 26 1.01 -4.83 -1.84
N LEU A 27 -0.13 -4.18 -1.68
CA LEU A 27 -0.32 -2.76 -1.93
C LEU A 27 -0.25 -2.13 -0.55
N ALA A 28 0.18 -0.86 -0.45
CA ALA A 28 -0.25 0.03 0.63
C ALA A 28 -1.78 0.16 0.56
N ARG A 29 -2.47 -0.86 1.04
CA ARG A 29 -3.89 -0.88 1.25
C ARG A 29 -4.06 0.07 2.43
N LEU A 30 -4.59 1.26 2.19
CA LEU A 30 -5.53 1.80 3.17
C LEU A 30 -6.66 0.78 3.26
N LEU A 31 -6.40 -0.28 4.03
CA LEU A 31 -7.44 -0.97 4.74
C LEU A 31 -8.19 0.16 5.46
N PRO A 32 -9.49 0.41 5.15
CA PRO A 32 -10.39 0.71 6.26
C PRO A 32 -10.06 -0.31 7.35
N PRO A 33 -10.07 0.06 8.63
CA PRO A 33 -9.68 -0.86 9.71
C PRO A 33 -10.18 -2.25 9.35
N HIS A 34 -9.29 -3.26 9.38
CA HIS A 34 -9.74 -4.64 9.28
C HIS A 34 -11.07 -4.70 10.03
N PRO A 35 -12.16 -5.25 9.44
CA PRO A 35 -13.25 -5.64 10.30
C PRO A 35 -12.57 -6.46 11.41
N LEU A 36 -12.96 -6.20 12.64
CA LEU A 36 -12.76 -7.18 13.69
C LEU A 36 -13.33 -8.48 13.10
N THR A 37 -12.45 -9.32 12.54
CA THR A 37 -12.71 -10.71 12.13
C THR A 37 -11.66 -11.56 12.82
N SER A 38 -11.55 -11.42 14.14
CA SER A 38 -12.42 -12.25 14.95
C SER A 38 -13.64 -11.41 15.29
N ASP A 39 -14.77 -12.02 15.61
CA ASP A 39 -15.68 -11.40 16.57
C ASP A 39 -14.83 -10.80 17.70
N ARG A 40 -14.55 -9.51 17.61
CA ARG A 40 -14.31 -8.71 18.78
C ARG A 40 -15.46 -7.76 18.71
N THR A 41 -16.52 -8.18 19.39
CA THR A 41 -17.35 -7.27 20.15
C THR A 41 -16.47 -6.11 20.60
N VAL A 42 -16.59 -4.95 19.95
CA VAL A 42 -16.23 -3.72 20.64
C VAL A 42 -17.23 -3.70 21.78
N SER A 43 -16.77 -3.96 23.00
CA SER A 43 -17.61 -3.91 24.17
C SER A 43 -18.09 -2.48 24.31
N CYS A 44 -19.22 -2.18 23.69
CA CYS A 44 -19.99 -0.99 23.94
C CYS A 44 -20.91 -1.34 25.10
N TRP A 45 -20.80 -0.57 26.19
CA TRP A 45 -21.75 -0.68 27.26
C TRP A 45 -23.10 -0.19 26.75
N SER A 46 -24.10 -1.06 26.81
CA SER A 46 -25.49 -0.73 26.55
C SER A 46 -26.26 -0.93 27.86
N PRO A 47 -27.25 -0.07 28.18
CA PRO A 47 -28.15 -0.33 29.30
C PRO A 47 -28.76 -1.72 29.22
N LYS A 48 -28.96 -2.35 30.38
CA LYS A 48 -29.46 -3.72 30.48
C LYS A 48 -30.80 -3.84 29.74
N GLY A 49 -30.85 -4.69 28.71
CA GLY A 49 -32.05 -4.92 27.89
C GLY A 49 -32.07 -4.22 26.53
N LEU A 50 -31.05 -3.43 26.19
CA LEU A 50 -30.92 -2.80 24.87
C LEU A 50 -29.81 -3.45 24.04
N ALA A 51 -30.12 -3.84 22.80
CA ALA A 51 -29.12 -4.34 21.86
C ALA A 51 -28.13 -3.21 21.51
N PRO A 52 -26.82 -3.49 21.50
CA PRO A 52 -25.83 -2.49 21.12
C PRO A 52 -26.04 -2.05 19.65
N VAL A 53 -26.00 -0.75 19.40
CA VAL A 53 -26.10 -0.20 18.05
C VAL A 53 -24.74 -0.30 17.37
N GLN A 54 -24.61 -1.22 16.42
CA GLN A 54 -23.44 -1.26 15.53
C GLN A 54 -23.61 -0.20 14.44
N LYS A 55 -22.84 0.89 14.52
CA LYS A 55 -22.78 1.86 13.43
C LYS A 55 -21.72 1.41 12.41
N SER A 56 -22.15 1.04 11.19
CA SER A 56 -21.24 0.77 10.07
C SER A 56 -21.05 2.03 9.24
N TRP A 57 -19.96 2.74 9.50
CA TRP A 57 -19.66 4.06 8.92
C TRP A 57 -19.10 4.03 7.48
N TYR A 58 -18.69 2.87 6.97
CA TYR A 58 -17.96 2.75 5.71
C TYR A 58 -18.76 1.99 4.65
N GLY A 59 -19.47 2.72 3.79
CA GLY A 59 -19.95 2.20 2.51
C GLY A 59 -18.78 1.93 1.56
N ARG A 60 -18.89 0.87 0.73
CA ARG A 60 -17.85 0.52 -0.27
C ARG A 60 -17.54 1.66 -1.24
N GLU A 61 -18.47 2.59 -1.42
CA GLU A 61 -18.38 3.74 -2.32
C GLU A 61 -17.32 4.79 -1.95
N ARG A 62 -16.81 4.80 -0.70
CA ARG A 62 -15.81 5.81 -0.25
C ARG A 62 -14.38 5.27 -0.16
N ARG A 63 -14.09 4.04 -0.60
CA ARG A 63 -12.73 3.50 -0.51
C ARG A 63 -11.79 4.22 -1.49
N ARG A 64 -10.65 4.70 -0.97
CA ARG A 64 -9.55 5.29 -1.74
C ARG A 64 -8.25 4.52 -1.48
N HIS A 65 -7.38 4.52 -2.48
CA HIS A 65 -6.01 4.03 -2.43
C HIS A 65 -5.06 5.22 -2.31
N ILE A 66 -3.97 5.06 -1.56
CA ILE A 66 -2.89 6.03 -1.46
C ILE A 66 -1.62 5.35 -1.93
N LEU A 67 -0.93 5.99 -2.88
CA LEU A 67 0.34 5.53 -3.42
C LEU A 67 1.38 6.63 -3.18
N PRO A 68 2.20 6.55 -2.12
CA PRO A 68 3.23 7.53 -1.82
C PRO A 68 4.64 7.06 -2.24
N ALA A 69 5.45 7.98 -2.74
CA ALA A 69 6.89 7.88 -2.85
C ALA A 69 7.51 8.58 -1.64
N TYR A 70 8.16 7.82 -0.77
CA TYR A 70 8.57 8.25 0.56
C TYR A 70 10.09 8.23 0.69
N ALA A 71 10.66 9.34 1.16
CA ALA A 71 12.09 9.56 1.36
C ALA A 71 12.37 9.95 2.82
N GLN A 72 13.65 10.05 3.16
CA GLN A 72 14.13 10.34 4.52
C GLN A 72 13.70 11.73 5.02
N ASP A 73 13.37 12.64 4.12
CA ASP A 73 12.89 13.98 4.42
C ASP A 73 11.37 14.16 4.24
N GLY A 74 10.65 13.11 3.85
CA GLY A 74 9.19 13.12 3.73
C GLY A 74 8.64 12.48 2.47
N VAL A 75 7.35 12.71 2.21
CA VAL A 75 6.69 12.28 0.97
C VAL A 75 7.12 13.20 -0.18
N MET A 76 7.71 12.64 -1.23
CA MET A 76 8.12 13.38 -2.42
C MET A 76 6.97 13.55 -3.42
N LEU A 77 6.17 12.50 -3.56
CA LEU A 77 5.01 12.43 -4.44
C LEU A 77 3.98 11.50 -3.82
N SER A 78 2.69 11.81 -3.97
CA SER A 78 1.64 10.86 -3.64
C SER A 78 0.49 10.93 -4.63
N ARG A 79 -0.31 9.86 -4.70
CA ARG A 79 -1.55 9.82 -5.47
C ARG A 79 -2.66 9.21 -4.62
N VAL A 80 -3.82 9.88 -4.59
CA VAL A 80 -5.05 9.37 -3.97
C VAL A 80 -6.09 9.09 -5.06
N TYR A 81 -6.62 7.87 -5.12
CA TYR A 81 -7.54 7.48 -6.20
C TYR A 81 -8.53 6.39 -5.79
N PRO A 82 -9.71 6.31 -6.41
CA PRO A 82 -10.65 5.21 -6.22
C PRO A 82 -10.24 3.96 -7.02
N GLY A 83 -10.89 2.81 -6.77
CA GLY A 83 -10.70 1.60 -7.57
C GLY A 83 -9.59 0.70 -7.03
N SER A 84 -8.71 0.20 -7.89
CA SER A 84 -7.57 -0.66 -7.53
C SER A 84 -6.31 -0.19 -8.26
N THR A 85 -5.15 -0.52 -7.72
CA THR A 85 -3.87 -0.33 -8.42
C THR A 85 -3.68 -1.47 -9.41
N ASP A 86 -3.60 -1.14 -10.70
CA ASP A 86 -3.07 -2.04 -11.71
C ASP A 86 -1.63 -1.67 -12.06
N ARG A 87 -1.00 -2.49 -12.91
CA ARG A 87 0.39 -2.30 -13.32
C ARG A 87 0.59 -0.99 -14.09
N VAL A 88 -0.37 -0.58 -14.93
CA VAL A 88 -0.24 0.63 -15.76
C VAL A 88 -0.22 1.88 -14.88
N LEU A 89 -1.18 1.97 -13.94
CA LEU A 89 -1.23 3.07 -12.98
C LEU A 89 0.04 3.13 -12.13
N PHE A 90 0.56 1.98 -11.71
CA PHE A 90 1.78 1.88 -10.93
C PHE A 90 3.01 2.34 -11.73
N GLU A 91 3.20 1.84 -12.96
CA GLU A 91 4.28 2.27 -13.84
C GLU A 91 4.23 3.78 -14.12
N ASP A 92 3.04 4.32 -14.38
CA ASP A 92 2.87 5.76 -14.62
C ASP A 92 3.17 6.59 -13.37
N PHE A 93 2.87 6.06 -12.18
CA PHE A 93 3.26 6.69 -10.91
C PHE A 93 4.78 6.68 -10.73
N ILE A 94 5.45 5.56 -11.02
CA ILE A 94 6.90 5.46 -10.93
C ILE A 94 7.55 6.43 -11.92
N ALA A 95 7.11 6.45 -13.18
CA ALA A 95 7.60 7.38 -14.19
C ALA A 95 7.53 8.85 -13.73
N GLN A 96 6.44 9.24 -13.07
CA GLN A 96 6.30 10.59 -12.49
C GLN A 96 7.22 10.78 -11.29
N SER A 97 7.36 9.78 -10.42
CA SER A 97 8.20 9.88 -9.24
C SER A 97 9.69 10.04 -9.57
N LEU A 98 10.15 9.46 -10.69
CA LEU A 98 11.57 9.45 -11.08
C LEU A 98 12.14 10.85 -11.33
N CYS A 99 11.31 11.88 -11.58
CA CYS A 99 11.80 13.25 -11.71
C CYS A 99 12.30 13.86 -10.37
N HIS A 100 12.02 13.19 -9.25
CA HIS A 100 12.46 13.58 -7.91
C HIS A 100 13.69 12.81 -7.42
N PHE A 101 14.20 11.86 -8.22
CA PHE A 101 15.39 11.08 -7.89
C PHE A 101 16.64 11.67 -8.55
N ASP A 102 17.76 11.58 -7.85
CA ASP A 102 19.08 11.83 -8.43
C ASP A 102 19.68 10.55 -9.03
N LYS A 103 20.83 10.69 -9.70
CA LYS A 103 21.53 9.57 -10.33
C LYS A 103 22.43 8.85 -9.34
N TRP A 104 22.43 7.52 -9.36
CA TRP A 104 23.30 6.73 -8.49
C TRP A 104 24.78 7.02 -8.77
N PRO A 105 25.64 7.28 -7.75
CA PRO A 105 25.42 7.06 -6.31
C PRO A 105 25.11 8.33 -5.46
N GLU A 106 24.52 9.37 -6.05
CA GLU A 106 24.14 10.60 -5.31
C GLU A 106 23.03 10.33 -4.27
N PRO A 107 22.79 11.24 -3.31
CA PRO A 107 21.64 11.14 -2.40
C PRO A 107 20.32 10.92 -3.13
N LYS A 108 19.33 10.26 -2.51
CA LYS A 108 18.01 10.02 -3.15
C LYS A 108 18.04 9.35 -4.53
N SER A 109 19.04 8.49 -4.79
CA SER A 109 19.20 7.81 -6.08
C SER A 109 18.85 6.31 -6.07
N VAL A 110 18.31 5.81 -4.95
CA VAL A 110 17.89 4.41 -4.79
C VAL A 110 16.38 4.33 -4.61
N LEU A 111 15.72 3.60 -5.51
CA LEU A 111 14.31 3.24 -5.36
C LEU A 111 14.23 1.87 -4.67
N VAL A 112 13.70 1.85 -3.45
CA VAL A 112 13.43 0.62 -2.69
C VAL A 112 11.96 0.26 -2.81
N MET A 113 11.65 -0.96 -3.24
CA MET A 113 10.28 -1.47 -3.34
C MET A 113 10.12 -2.78 -2.56
N ASP A 114 8.91 -3.07 -2.07
CA ASP A 114 8.62 -4.42 -1.60
C ASP A 114 8.51 -5.42 -2.75
N ASN A 115 8.49 -6.71 -2.44
CA ASN A 115 8.52 -7.78 -3.44
C ASN A 115 7.14 -8.14 -4.05
N ALA A 116 6.16 -7.24 -4.07
CA ALA A 116 4.86 -7.51 -4.68
C ALA A 116 4.98 -7.72 -6.20
N SER A 117 4.19 -8.66 -6.76
CA SER A 117 4.24 -8.99 -8.20
C SER A 117 3.93 -7.82 -9.14
N ILE A 118 3.20 -6.80 -8.66
CA ILE A 118 2.90 -5.59 -9.43
C ILE A 118 4.11 -4.65 -9.56
N HIS A 119 5.10 -4.78 -8.68
CA HIS A 119 6.33 -3.97 -8.74
C HIS A 119 7.33 -4.53 -9.76
N HIS A 120 7.14 -5.77 -10.20
CA HIS A 120 7.97 -6.41 -11.22
C HIS A 120 7.41 -6.13 -12.61
N SER A 121 8.15 -5.34 -13.39
CA SER A 121 7.87 -5.04 -14.80
C SER A 121 9.15 -4.65 -15.51
N GLU A 122 9.38 -5.22 -16.70
CA GLU A 122 10.51 -4.85 -17.57
C GLU A 122 10.51 -3.35 -17.90
N ARG A 123 9.32 -2.76 -18.10
CA ARG A 123 9.19 -1.32 -18.36
C ARG A 123 9.64 -0.50 -17.15
N LEU A 124 9.29 -0.91 -15.94
CA LEU A 124 9.72 -0.23 -14.71
C LEU A 124 11.24 -0.27 -14.58
N GLU A 125 11.83 -1.46 -14.73
CA GLU A 125 13.28 -1.65 -14.64
C GLU A 125 14.02 -0.78 -15.67
N GLN A 126 13.52 -0.74 -16.90
CA GLN A 126 14.08 0.09 -17.97
C GLN A 126 14.00 1.60 -17.62
N MET A 127 12.86 2.07 -17.10
CA MET A 127 12.71 3.47 -16.68
C MET A 127 13.70 3.86 -15.57
N CYS A 128 13.93 2.97 -14.59
CA CYS A 128 14.93 3.22 -13.54
C CYS A 128 16.34 3.29 -14.11
N VAL A 129 16.71 2.39 -15.03
CA VAL A 129 18.03 2.40 -15.69
C VAL A 129 18.23 3.68 -16.49
N GLU A 130 17.23 4.11 -17.26
CA GLU A 130 17.30 5.35 -18.05
C GLU A 130 17.40 6.61 -17.19
N ALA A 131 16.72 6.62 -16.04
CA ALA A 131 16.82 7.69 -15.06
C ALA A 131 18.17 7.67 -14.29
N GLY A 132 18.95 6.59 -14.38
CA GLY A 132 20.16 6.38 -13.58
C GLY A 132 19.87 6.08 -12.10
N VAL A 133 18.67 5.59 -11.79
CA VAL A 133 18.20 5.27 -10.45
C VAL A 133 18.43 3.78 -10.17
N LYS A 134 19.04 3.48 -9.02
CA LYS A 134 19.27 2.10 -8.59
C LYS A 134 17.99 1.51 -8.02
N LEU A 135 17.47 0.46 -8.65
CA LEU A 135 16.31 -0.28 -8.17
C LEU A 135 16.72 -1.42 -7.22
N VAL A 136 16.07 -1.50 -6.05
CA VAL A 136 16.27 -2.55 -5.05
C VAL A 136 14.94 -3.09 -4.55
N TYR A 137 14.79 -4.41 -4.52
CA TYR A 137 13.64 -5.08 -3.92
C TYR A 137 13.96 -5.61 -2.53
N LEU A 138 13.06 -5.41 -1.58
CA LEU A 138 13.14 -6.03 -0.27
C LEU A 138 12.87 -7.54 -0.37
N PRO A 139 13.42 -8.37 0.54
CA PRO A 139 13.07 -9.79 0.60
C PRO A 139 11.56 -10.01 0.83
N PRO A 140 11.02 -11.17 0.45
CA PRO A 140 9.65 -11.54 0.79
C PRO A 140 9.38 -11.43 2.30
N TYR A 141 8.19 -10.97 2.67
CA TYR A 141 7.75 -10.88 4.08
C TYR A 141 8.65 -10.02 4.98
N SER A 142 9.31 -9.01 4.42
CA SER A 142 10.19 -8.07 5.14
C SER A 142 9.57 -6.68 5.34
N PRO A 143 8.40 -6.54 6.00
CA PRO A 143 7.77 -5.22 6.18
C PRO A 143 8.60 -4.32 7.09
N ASP A 144 9.34 -4.90 8.04
CA ASP A 144 10.15 -4.16 9.02
C ASP A 144 11.29 -3.37 8.37
N PHE A 145 11.68 -3.73 7.14
CA PHE A 145 12.72 -3.02 6.36
C PHE A 145 12.12 -1.95 5.42
N ASN A 146 10.79 -1.79 5.42
CA ASN A 146 10.09 -0.84 4.57
C ASN A 146 9.58 0.36 5.41
N PRO A 147 10.25 1.52 5.38
CA PRO A 147 9.88 2.68 6.21
C PRO A 147 8.48 3.24 5.89
N ILE A 148 7.93 2.92 4.72
CA ILE A 148 6.57 3.34 4.36
C ILE A 148 5.50 2.72 5.27
N GLU A 149 5.76 1.57 5.90
CA GLU A 149 4.78 0.89 6.77
C GLU A 149 4.51 1.71 8.03
N GLU A 150 5.57 2.29 8.63
CA GLU A 150 5.42 3.21 9.77
C GLU A 150 4.75 4.52 9.36
N PHE A 151 5.10 5.08 8.19
CA PHE A 151 4.41 6.25 7.64
C PHE A 151 2.91 6.00 7.47
N LEU A 152 2.52 4.86 6.89
CA LEU A 152 1.11 4.49 6.72
C LEU A 152 0.41 4.25 8.06
N ALA A 153 1.11 3.76 9.08
CA ALA A 153 0.58 3.61 10.43
C ALA A 153 0.31 4.99 11.07
N GLU A 154 1.27 5.92 10.99
CA GLU A 154 1.11 7.29 11.48
C GLU A 154 -0.03 8.02 10.76
N LEU A 155 -0.10 7.90 9.42
CA LEU A 155 -1.15 8.47 8.60
C LEU A 155 -2.53 7.97 9.01
N LYS A 156 -2.69 6.67 9.26
CA LYS A 156 -3.96 6.09 9.73
C LYS A 156 -4.38 6.65 11.09
N VAL A 157 -3.44 6.86 12.01
CA VAL A 157 -3.73 7.48 13.32
C VAL A 157 -4.13 8.94 13.13
N PHE A 158 -3.44 9.69 12.28
CA PHE A 158 -3.74 11.07 11.98
C PHE A 158 -5.16 11.23 11.38
N ILE A 159 -5.47 10.46 10.34
CA ILE A 159 -6.79 10.46 9.68
C ILE A 159 -7.91 10.23 10.72
N LYS A 160 -7.77 9.21 11.58
CA LYS A 160 -8.78 8.91 12.60
C LYS A 160 -9.01 10.07 13.57
N ARG A 161 -7.96 10.80 13.93
CA ARG A 161 -8.04 11.92 14.85
C ARG A 161 -8.78 13.10 14.24
N VAL A 162 -8.45 13.45 13.00
CA VAL A 162 -9.02 14.63 12.32
C VAL A 162 -10.37 14.35 11.66
N TRP A 163 -10.71 13.08 11.41
CA TRP A 163 -11.99 12.68 10.82
C TRP A 163 -13.20 13.18 11.61
N VAL A 164 -13.11 13.19 12.94
CA VAL A 164 -14.22 13.62 13.82
C VAL A 164 -14.66 15.05 13.53
N GLU A 165 -13.73 15.94 13.18
CA GLU A 165 -14.03 17.32 12.82
C GLU A 165 -14.48 17.46 11.36
N TYR A 166 -14.05 16.53 10.50
CA TYR A 166 -14.36 16.53 9.08
C TYR A 166 -15.76 15.97 8.75
N GLU A 167 -16.26 15.01 9.55
CA GLU A 167 -17.51 14.29 9.28
C GLU A 167 -18.74 15.23 9.21
N ASP A 168 -18.71 16.34 9.94
CA ASP A 168 -19.80 17.33 9.96
C ASP A 168 -19.80 18.27 8.74
N LEU A 169 -18.93 18.05 7.74
CA LEU A 169 -18.78 18.90 6.56
C LEU A 169 -19.30 18.19 5.30
N PRO A 170 -20.59 18.35 4.94
CA PRO A 170 -21.27 17.56 3.91
C PRO A 170 -20.79 17.83 2.47
N GLU A 171 -20.04 18.90 2.22
CA GLU A 171 -19.62 19.34 0.88
C GLU A 171 -18.18 18.95 0.52
N GLN A 172 -17.41 18.35 1.43
CA GLN A 172 -15.97 18.16 1.20
C GLN A 172 -15.63 16.86 0.45
N ASP A 173 -14.72 16.97 -0.52
CA ASP A 173 -14.20 15.83 -1.28
C ASP A 173 -13.28 14.97 -0.39
N PHE A 174 -13.69 13.73 -0.16
CA PHE A 174 -12.92 12.75 0.61
C PHE A 174 -11.51 12.50 0.03
N GLY A 175 -11.34 12.65 -1.29
CA GLY A 175 -10.04 12.57 -1.95
C GLY A 175 -9.11 13.68 -1.49
N ALA A 176 -9.56 14.93 -1.63
CA ALA A 176 -8.82 16.12 -1.20
C ALA A 176 -8.49 16.08 0.31
N PHE A 177 -9.38 15.53 1.13
CA PHE A 177 -9.11 15.30 2.55
C PHE A 177 -7.94 14.34 2.79
N LEU A 178 -7.90 13.23 2.06
CA LEU A 178 -6.81 12.26 2.19
C LEU A 178 -5.49 12.83 1.64
N GLU A 179 -5.54 13.59 0.54
CA GLU A 179 -4.37 14.32 0.02
C GLU A 179 -3.82 15.27 1.08
N TRP A 180 -4.68 16.10 1.69
CA TRP A 180 -4.28 16.97 2.80
C TRP A 180 -3.69 16.20 3.99
N CYS A 181 -4.28 15.05 4.36
CA CYS A 181 -3.72 14.22 5.42
C CYS A 181 -2.32 13.70 5.07
N VAL A 182 -2.11 13.29 3.81
CA VAL A 182 -0.81 12.84 3.31
C VAL A 182 0.21 13.99 3.37
N ASP A 183 -0.16 15.20 2.97
CA ASP A 183 0.74 16.35 3.04
C ASP A 183 1.12 16.69 4.49
N MET A 184 0.15 16.67 5.40
CA MET A 184 0.34 17.00 6.82
C MET A 184 1.23 16.00 7.59
N VAL A 185 1.17 14.72 7.23
CA VAL A 185 2.01 13.68 7.83
C VAL A 185 3.31 13.53 7.06
N GLY A 186 3.24 13.57 5.74
CA GLY A 186 4.36 13.42 4.82
C GLY A 186 5.37 14.56 4.89
N GLY A 187 4.97 15.76 5.33
CA GLY A 187 5.87 16.88 5.60
C GLY A 187 6.63 16.80 6.93
N ARG A 188 6.40 15.77 7.76
CA ARG A 188 7.07 15.63 9.08
C ARG A 188 8.44 14.99 8.93
N LYS A 189 9.46 15.81 8.64
CA LYS A 189 10.84 15.36 8.49
C LYS A 189 11.33 14.49 9.66
N SER A 190 11.06 14.89 10.91
CA SER A 190 11.47 14.10 12.09
C SER A 190 10.82 12.71 12.17
N SER A 191 9.57 12.58 11.70
CA SER A 191 8.91 11.27 11.58
C SER A 191 9.59 10.44 10.50
N ALA A 192 9.87 11.03 9.34
CA ALA A 192 10.55 10.36 8.24
C ALA A 192 11.92 9.81 8.61
N GLU A 193 12.76 10.62 9.24
CA GLU A 193 14.05 10.17 9.77
C GLU A 193 13.89 9.03 10.78
N GLY A 194 12.86 9.10 11.64
CA GLY A 194 12.50 8.03 12.58
C GLY A 194 12.17 6.72 11.89
N HIS A 195 11.27 6.75 10.89
CA HIS A 195 10.82 5.57 10.16
C HIS A 195 11.97 4.90 9.39
N PHE A 196 12.81 5.68 8.72
CA PHE A 196 13.98 5.15 8.01
C PHE A 196 15.01 4.54 8.96
N ARG A 197 15.26 5.17 10.11
CA ARG A 197 16.16 4.64 11.15
C ARG A 197 15.64 3.32 11.73
N ASN A 198 14.35 3.24 12.03
CA ASN A 198 13.72 2.02 12.56
C ASN A 198 13.76 0.87 11.55
N ALA A 199 13.64 1.17 10.26
CA ALA A 199 13.79 0.21 9.17
C ALA A 199 15.25 -0.17 8.87
N GLY A 200 16.22 0.35 9.64
CA GLY A 200 17.63 0.01 9.53
C GLY A 200 18.39 0.77 8.44
N HIS A 201 17.81 1.83 7.87
CA HIS A 201 18.48 2.67 6.86
C HIS A 201 19.30 3.77 7.54
N VAL A 202 20.48 4.06 6.97
CA VAL A 202 21.31 5.18 7.40
C VAL A 202 20.69 6.47 6.87
N ILE A 203 20.54 7.47 7.74
CA ILE A 203 20.07 8.79 7.33
C ILE A 203 21.24 9.54 6.70
N GLU A 204 21.07 9.99 5.46
CA GLU A 204 22.04 10.82 4.75
C GLU A 204 22.00 12.23 5.35
N GLU A 205 23.12 12.73 5.87
CA GLU A 205 23.23 14.11 6.30
C GLU A 205 23.38 15.03 5.07
N PRO A 206 22.71 16.19 5.05
CA PRO A 206 22.71 17.12 3.92
C PRO A 206 24.07 17.77 3.64
#